data_AF-B9XCC5-F1
#
_entry.id   AF-B9XCC5-F1
#
_cell.length_a   1.000
_cell.length_b   1.000
_cell.length_c   1.000
_cell.angle_alpha   90.00
_cell.angle_beta   90.00
_cell.angle_gamma   90.00
#
_symmetry.space_group_name_H-M   'P 1'
#
loop_
_entity.id
_entity.type
_entity.pdbx_description
1 polymer ?
#
loop_
_entity_poly.entity_id
_entity_poly.type
_entity_poly.pdbx_seq_one_letter_code
_entity_poly.pdbx_strand_id
1 'polypeptide(L)'
;MNSYTTNHRRDEAKEIPTTSFFHSAARCSLLFPVFGILGNGAVHACGEYIEQYTGVDEHTSQLIMGTLSAVLIVLGFLFGFIALCGVPRYGARGILVRSLLGTLFNGAILGLVLAIALPTILKVRARELNPSLSAQIDQAVGVIKLEAQQKLSSGKTTQVTTNKDSAAKERELDEFLQKASKEYTGDSKLVLTGASRFLRQAVTLEKDYSEKTTALLHPPVTSLEGVVKREDLQARRTNVMAYFEASKRLKEFVKNSDSLLQEDLKSRNVPDEAVQKAMAGYREQAPLRESLMKIWTTDQRMVAAMLGLLDTLDQNWGKWHLDGGSGRIIFESSDTSKYYDFYISELQSTSVEAKSLQLEVMAKLEN
;
A
#
# COMPACT_ATOMS: atom_id res chain seq x y z
N MET A 1 59.99 23.31 -29.47
CA MET A 1 59.97 22.64 -28.15
C MET A 1 59.11 23.47 -27.20
N ASN A 2 57.81 23.18 -27.12
CA ASN A 2 56.90 23.79 -26.14
C ASN A 2 56.31 22.66 -25.31
N SER A 3 56.74 22.58 -24.06
CA SER A 3 56.30 21.62 -23.05
C SER A 3 54.95 22.04 -22.48
N TYR A 4 53.89 21.32 -22.85
CA TYR A 4 52.58 21.42 -22.20
C TYR A 4 52.62 20.65 -20.88
N THR A 5 52.71 21.37 -19.77
CA THR A 5 52.48 20.83 -18.43
C THR A 5 50.98 20.72 -18.19
N THR A 6 50.43 19.52 -18.42
CA THR A 6 49.07 19.17 -18.01
C THR A 6 48.99 19.12 -16.49
N ASN A 7 48.40 20.17 -15.90
CA ASN A 7 48.03 20.22 -14.49
C ASN A 7 46.96 19.16 -14.20
N HIS A 8 47.38 18.01 -13.67
CA HIS A 8 46.48 17.06 -13.00
C HIS A 8 45.96 17.70 -11.71
N ARG A 9 44.87 18.45 -11.83
CA ARG A 9 44.04 18.81 -10.68
C ARG A 9 43.44 17.50 -10.18
N ARG A 10 44.03 16.92 -9.13
CA ARG A 10 43.38 15.88 -8.33
C ARG A 10 42.10 16.53 -7.82
N ASP A 11 40.97 16.16 -8.41
CA ASP A 11 39.68 16.38 -7.80
C ASP A 11 39.69 15.55 -6.52
N GLU A 12 40.03 16.21 -5.40
CA GLU A 12 39.83 15.67 -4.07
C GLU A 12 38.36 15.28 -3.99
N ALA A 13 38.11 13.97 -4.07
CA ALA A 13 36.79 13.40 -3.93
C ALA A 13 36.26 13.88 -2.59
N LYS A 14 35.39 14.89 -2.61
CA LYS A 14 34.68 15.36 -1.42
C LYS A 14 34.02 14.14 -0.81
N GLU A 15 34.56 13.65 0.30
CA GLU A 15 33.93 12.63 1.11
C GLU A 15 32.53 13.14 1.45
N ILE A 16 31.52 12.59 0.78
CA ILE A 16 30.14 12.94 1.04
C ILE A 16 29.85 12.38 2.43
N PRO A 17 29.52 13.21 3.44
CA PRO A 17 29.31 12.75 4.80
C PRO A 17 28.24 11.66 4.80
N THR A 18 28.62 10.47 5.28
CA THR A 18 27.92 9.19 5.08
C THR A 18 26.58 9.09 5.81
N THR A 19 26.17 10.09 6.58
CA THR A 19 24.87 10.11 7.28
C THR A 19 24.19 11.48 7.20
N SER A 20 23.70 11.84 6.01
CA SER A 20 22.78 12.99 5.87
C SER A 20 21.49 12.76 6.68
N PHE A 21 20.88 13.83 7.19
CA PHE A 21 19.57 13.78 7.86
C PHE A 21 18.50 13.05 7.03
N PHE A 22 18.53 13.19 5.69
CA PHE A 22 17.60 12.53 4.76
C PHE A 22 17.72 11.00 4.76
N HIS A 23 18.91 10.45 4.99
CA HIS A 23 19.12 9.01 5.14
C HIS A 23 18.54 8.50 6.46
N SER A 24 18.72 9.26 7.55
CA SER A 24 18.12 8.95 8.85
C SER A 24 16.59 9.07 8.79
N ALA A 25 16.07 10.09 8.11
CA ALA A 25 14.65 10.23 7.86
C ALA A 25 14.09 9.05 7.03
N ALA A 26 14.79 8.62 5.98
CA ALA A 26 14.40 7.44 5.21
C ALA A 26 14.39 6.16 6.08
N ARG A 27 15.34 6.00 7.00
CA ARG A 27 15.37 4.87 7.96
C ARG A 27 14.26 4.97 8.99
N CYS A 28 14.03 6.13 9.60
CA CYS A 28 12.94 6.37 10.55
C CYS A 28 11.57 6.19 9.89
N SER A 29 11.45 6.50 8.60
CA SER A 29 10.22 6.27 7.83
C SER A 29 9.82 4.81 7.78
N LEU A 30 10.82 3.94 7.72
CA LEU A 30 10.69 2.49 7.71
C LEU A 30 10.58 1.88 9.12
N LEU A 31 11.33 2.41 10.10
CA LEU A 31 11.45 1.81 11.45
C LEU A 31 10.35 2.23 12.44
N PHE A 32 9.89 3.48 12.40
CA PHE A 32 8.85 3.96 13.32
C PHE A 32 7.47 3.28 13.19
N PRO A 33 6.95 2.89 11.99
CA PRO A 33 5.75 2.05 11.91
C PRO A 33 5.96 0.72 12.64
N VAL A 34 7.14 0.13 12.46
CA VAL A 34 7.51 -1.16 13.06
C VAL A 34 7.52 -1.04 14.57
N PHE A 35 8.14 -0.01 15.14
CA PHE A 35 8.13 0.22 16.58
C PHE A 35 6.75 0.50 17.16
N GLY A 36 5.90 1.26 16.46
CA GLY A 36 4.52 1.49 16.89
C GLY A 36 3.72 0.18 16.96
N ILE A 37 3.76 -0.62 15.89
CA ILE A 37 2.95 -1.84 15.86
C ILE A 37 3.51 -2.92 16.80
N LEU A 38 4.84 -3.04 16.93
CA LEU A 38 5.44 -3.92 17.95
C LEU A 38 5.10 -3.46 19.37
N GLY A 39 5.08 -2.14 19.62
CA GLY A 39 4.67 -1.59 20.91
C GLY A 39 3.22 -1.93 21.24
N ASN A 40 2.30 -1.75 20.30
CA ASN A 40 0.89 -2.12 20.47
C ASN A 40 0.69 -3.62 20.65
N GLY A 41 1.40 -4.44 19.87
CA GLY A 41 1.37 -5.89 20.00
C GLY A 41 1.91 -6.39 21.35
N ALA A 42 2.99 -5.78 21.85
CA ALA A 42 3.56 -6.09 23.16
C ALA A 42 2.60 -5.73 24.30
N VAL A 43 1.89 -4.60 24.19
CA VAL A 43 0.89 -4.17 25.19
C VAL A 43 -0.32 -5.09 25.21
N HIS A 44 -0.79 -5.51 24.03
CA HIS A 44 -1.85 -6.50 23.94
C HIS A 44 -1.42 -7.88 24.46
N ALA A 45 -0.18 -8.30 24.23
CA ALA A 45 0.33 -9.58 24.70
C ALA A 45 0.61 -9.60 26.21
N CYS A 46 0.95 -8.46 26.79
CA CYS A 46 1.32 -8.32 28.19
C CYS A 46 0.26 -7.58 29.03
N GLY A 47 -0.96 -7.38 28.51
CA GLY A 47 -2.00 -6.55 29.15
C GLY A 47 -2.26 -6.92 30.60
N GLU A 48 -2.43 -8.22 30.89
CA GLU A 48 -2.62 -8.74 32.26
C GLU A 48 -1.44 -8.44 33.18
N TYR A 49 -0.21 -8.53 32.67
CA TYR A 49 1.00 -8.17 33.43
C TYR A 49 1.12 -6.65 33.65
N ILE A 50 0.75 -5.83 32.67
CA ILE A 50 0.81 -4.37 32.78
C ILE A 50 -0.18 -3.90 33.86
N GLU A 51 -1.40 -4.44 33.87
CA GLU A 51 -2.40 -4.13 34.89
C GLU A 51 -1.93 -4.52 36.29
N GLN A 52 -1.35 -5.73 36.44
CA GLN A 52 -0.86 -6.22 37.73
C GLN A 52 0.25 -5.36 38.35
N TYR A 53 1.17 -4.82 37.54
CA TYR A 53 2.35 -4.08 38.05
C TYR A 53 2.20 -2.57 38.04
N THR A 54 1.39 -2.00 37.14
CA THR A 54 1.23 -0.54 37.01
C THR A 54 -0.07 -0.01 37.60
N GLY A 55 -1.06 -0.89 37.82
CA GLY A 55 -2.40 -0.50 38.27
C GLY A 55 -3.20 0.29 37.23
N VAL A 56 -2.71 0.40 35.99
CA VAL A 56 -3.42 1.00 34.85
C VAL A 56 -4.28 -0.08 34.20
N ASP A 57 -5.57 0.19 34.00
CA ASP A 57 -6.47 -0.77 33.36
C ASP A 57 -6.05 -1.07 31.92
N GLU A 58 -6.36 -2.27 31.45
CA GLU A 58 -5.99 -2.77 30.13
C GLU A 58 -6.41 -1.78 29.01
N HIS A 59 -7.63 -1.25 29.11
CA HIS A 59 -8.19 -0.35 28.10
C HIS A 59 -7.42 0.99 28.04
N THR A 60 -7.05 1.56 29.18
CA THR A 60 -6.22 2.77 29.25
C THR A 60 -4.81 2.52 28.71
N SER A 61 -4.22 1.35 29.00
CA SER A 61 -2.90 0.99 28.46
C SER A 61 -2.91 0.83 26.93
N GLN A 62 -3.96 0.21 26.39
CA GLN A 62 -4.19 0.06 24.95
C GLN A 62 -4.42 1.42 24.28
N LEU A 63 -5.14 2.34 24.95
CA LEU A 63 -5.39 3.67 24.42
C LEU A 63 -4.12 4.54 24.40
N ILE A 64 -3.31 4.49 25.46
CA ILE A 64 -2.03 5.21 25.54
C ILE A 64 -1.06 4.70 24.46
N MET A 65 -0.94 3.38 24.33
CA MET A 65 -0.01 2.78 23.38
C MET A 65 -0.52 2.85 21.95
N GLY A 66 -1.84 2.79 21.74
CA GLY A 66 -2.46 3.10 20.46
C GLY A 66 -2.15 4.52 20.02
N THR A 67 -2.22 5.49 20.95
CA THR A 67 -1.89 6.89 20.69
C THR A 67 -0.40 7.08 20.42
N LEU A 68 0.49 6.49 21.22
CA LEU A 68 1.94 6.60 21.02
C LEU A 68 2.38 5.94 19.70
N SER A 69 1.77 4.81 19.37
CA SER A 69 1.99 4.10 18.11
C SER A 69 1.50 4.92 16.93
N ALA A 70 0.34 5.58 17.06
CA ALA A 70 -0.17 6.51 16.05
C ALA A 70 0.77 7.70 15.84
N VAL A 71 1.32 8.30 16.91
CA VAL A 71 2.30 9.39 16.81
C VAL A 71 3.59 8.93 16.15
N LEU A 72 4.12 7.77 16.55
CA LEU A 72 5.28 7.17 15.89
C LEU A 72 4.98 6.97 14.41
N ILE A 73 3.80 6.45 14.07
CA ILE A 73 3.32 6.26 12.71
C ILE A 73 3.30 7.61 11.93
N VAL A 74 2.70 8.67 12.44
CA VAL A 74 2.74 9.97 11.75
C VAL A 74 4.18 10.47 11.51
N LEU A 75 5.07 10.37 12.49
CA LEU A 75 6.44 10.87 12.39
C LEU A 75 7.27 10.21 11.29
N GLY A 76 7.16 8.90 11.11
CA GLY A 76 7.91 8.25 10.04
C GLY A 76 7.36 8.54 8.64
N PHE A 77 6.07 8.90 8.48
CA PHE A 77 5.60 9.35 7.17
C PHE A 77 6.24 10.66 6.78
N LEU A 78 6.19 11.61 7.72
CA LEU A 78 6.80 12.92 7.56
C LEU A 78 8.28 12.75 7.24
N PHE A 79 8.95 11.82 7.91
CA PHE A 79 10.33 11.49 7.57
C PHE A 79 10.51 10.83 6.20
N GLY A 80 9.55 10.05 5.69
CA GLY A 80 9.56 9.53 4.31
C GLY A 80 9.43 10.65 3.28
N PHE A 81 8.53 11.60 3.52
CA PHE A 81 8.32 12.77 2.66
C PHE A 81 9.53 13.73 2.68
N ILE A 82 10.06 14.00 3.88
CA ILE A 82 11.28 14.79 4.07
C ILE A 82 12.46 14.09 3.38
N ALA A 83 12.58 12.76 3.49
CA ALA A 83 13.61 11.98 2.81
C ALA A 83 13.52 12.12 1.29
N LEU A 84 12.31 12.07 0.69
CA LEU A 84 12.11 12.27 -0.75
C LEU A 84 12.58 13.66 -1.22
N CYS A 85 12.41 14.71 -0.42
CA CYS A 85 12.94 16.05 -0.73
C CYS A 85 14.48 16.08 -0.77
N GLY A 86 15.15 15.11 -0.15
CA GLY A 86 16.61 14.96 -0.19
C GLY A 86 17.14 14.34 -1.49
N VAL A 87 16.30 13.69 -2.29
CA VAL A 87 16.74 12.94 -3.49
C VAL A 87 17.49 13.81 -4.52
N PRO A 88 17.03 15.04 -4.87
CA PRO A 88 17.75 15.88 -5.83
C PRO A 88 19.16 16.27 -5.37
N ARG A 89 19.38 16.31 -4.05
CA ARG A 89 20.61 16.81 -3.44
C ARG A 89 21.59 15.71 -3.04
N TYR A 90 21.10 14.54 -2.62
CA TYR A 90 21.90 13.44 -2.08
C TYR A 90 21.87 12.19 -2.96
N GLY A 91 21.14 12.23 -4.08
CA GLY A 91 20.98 11.11 -5.00
C GLY A 91 19.87 10.15 -4.57
N ALA A 92 19.37 9.38 -5.54
CA ALA A 92 18.28 8.43 -5.34
C ALA A 92 18.68 7.17 -4.55
N ARG A 93 19.97 6.83 -4.55
CA ARG A 93 20.46 5.57 -3.98
C ARG A 93 20.28 5.56 -2.46
N GLY A 94 19.53 4.59 -1.94
CA GLY A 94 19.31 4.41 -0.50
C GLY A 94 18.24 5.31 0.14
N ILE A 95 17.93 6.46 -0.48
CA ILE A 95 16.85 7.37 -0.06
C ILE A 95 15.55 7.05 -0.80
N LEU A 96 15.58 7.04 -2.14
CA LEU A 96 14.39 6.96 -2.99
C LEU A 96 13.62 5.66 -2.73
N VAL A 97 14.30 4.52 -2.83
CA VAL A 97 13.64 3.21 -2.66
C VAL A 97 13.06 3.07 -1.26
N ARG A 98 13.78 3.42 -0.19
CA ARG A 98 13.28 3.27 1.19
C ARG A 98 12.11 4.19 1.51
N SER A 99 12.19 5.45 1.07
CA SER A 99 11.11 6.41 1.27
C SER A 99 9.90 6.08 0.42
N LEU A 100 10.08 5.68 -0.85
CA LEU A 100 9.03 5.29 -1.80
C LEU A 100 8.31 4.00 -1.38
N LEU A 101 9.05 2.97 -0.96
CA LEU A 101 8.48 1.76 -0.37
C LEU A 101 7.72 2.08 0.93
N GLY A 102 8.33 2.97 1.73
CA GLY A 102 7.73 3.57 2.92
C GLY A 102 6.52 4.46 2.63
N THR A 103 6.19 4.78 1.37
CA THR A 103 4.99 5.54 1.00
C THR A 103 3.93 4.69 0.28
N LEU A 104 4.36 3.75 -0.56
CA LEU A 104 3.49 2.97 -1.43
C LEU A 104 2.57 2.02 -0.70
N PHE A 105 3.08 1.23 0.25
CA PHE A 105 2.30 0.13 0.80
C PHE A 105 1.23 0.56 1.82
N ASN A 106 1.31 1.76 2.39
CA ASN A 106 0.27 2.32 3.25
C ASN A 106 -0.63 3.30 2.52
N GLY A 107 -0.25 3.75 1.31
CA GLY A 107 -1.22 4.28 0.35
C GLY A 107 -2.11 3.18 -0.25
N ALA A 108 -1.55 2.00 -0.55
CA ALA A 108 -2.23 0.91 -1.24
C ALA A 108 -3.28 0.16 -0.39
N ILE A 109 -2.96 -0.15 0.87
CA ILE A 109 -3.87 -0.80 1.84
C ILE A 109 -5.13 0.05 2.13
N LEU A 110 -5.12 1.28 1.64
CA LEU A 110 -5.98 2.31 2.13
C LEU A 110 -6.94 2.89 1.13
N GLY A 111 -6.44 3.16 -0.07
CA GLY A 111 -7.29 3.59 -1.17
C GLY A 111 -8.31 2.51 -1.56
N LEU A 112 -8.05 1.24 -1.25
CA LEU A 112 -8.86 0.14 -1.76
C LEU A 112 -10.07 -0.22 -0.88
N VAL A 113 -9.87 -0.40 0.43
CA VAL A 113 -10.96 -0.69 1.38
C VAL A 113 -11.83 0.57 1.59
N LEU A 114 -11.17 1.73 1.46
CA LEU A 114 -11.67 3.10 1.29
C LEU A 114 -13.01 3.31 0.60
N ALA A 115 -12.90 2.92 -0.65
CA ALA A 115 -13.44 3.70 -1.74
C ALA A 115 -14.66 3.00 -2.34
N ILE A 116 -14.83 1.70 -2.09
CA ILE A 116 -15.63 0.88 -2.98
C ILE A 116 -17.00 0.49 -2.43
N ALA A 117 -17.22 0.20 -1.14
CA ALA A 117 -18.38 -0.66 -0.82
C ALA A 117 -19.30 -0.28 0.35
N LEU A 118 -18.81 0.30 1.44
CA LEU A 118 -19.59 0.38 2.69
C LEU A 118 -20.47 1.63 2.87
N PRO A 119 -20.03 2.86 2.54
CA PRO A 119 -20.81 4.05 2.87
C PRO A 119 -22.11 4.16 2.07
N THR A 120 -22.09 3.85 0.77
CA THR A 120 -23.20 4.16 -0.14
C THR A 120 -24.35 3.15 -0.12
N ILE A 121 -24.08 1.87 0.13
CA ILE A 121 -25.12 0.84 0.26
C ILE A 121 -25.86 0.99 1.62
N LEU A 122 -25.13 1.40 2.66
CA LEU A 122 -25.66 1.46 4.02
C LEU A 122 -26.29 2.82 4.38
N LYS A 123 -25.73 3.96 3.93
CA LYS A 123 -26.30 5.31 4.22
C LYS A 123 -27.69 5.53 3.65
N VAL A 124 -27.95 5.04 2.44
CA VAL A 124 -29.19 5.32 1.70
C VAL A 124 -30.41 4.62 2.31
N ARG A 125 -30.20 3.61 3.17
CA ARG A 125 -31.26 2.90 3.90
C ARG A 125 -31.22 3.13 5.41
N ALA A 126 -30.04 3.33 6.02
CA ALA A 126 -29.93 3.58 7.46
C ALA A 126 -30.53 4.95 7.88
N ARG A 127 -30.44 5.98 7.01
CA ARG A 127 -31.05 7.30 7.29
C ARG A 127 -32.57 7.28 7.39
N GLU A 128 -33.24 6.36 6.70
CA GLU A 128 -34.71 6.26 6.72
C GLU A 128 -35.23 5.41 7.88
N LEU A 129 -34.47 4.41 8.34
CA LEU A 129 -34.96 3.42 9.31
C LEU A 129 -34.45 3.63 10.74
N ASN A 130 -33.21 4.12 10.94
CA ASN A 130 -32.64 4.29 12.27
C ASN A 130 -31.42 5.24 12.28
N PRO A 131 -31.57 6.50 12.74
CA PRO A 131 -30.48 7.47 12.81
C PRO A 131 -29.28 7.03 13.65
N SER A 132 -29.51 6.28 14.75
CA SER A 132 -28.43 5.76 15.60
C SER A 132 -27.58 4.70 14.89
N LEU A 133 -28.16 4.03 13.89
CA LEU A 133 -27.50 3.01 13.08
C LEU A 133 -26.73 3.63 11.91
N SER A 134 -27.25 4.71 11.31
CA SER A 134 -26.44 5.58 10.46
C SER A 134 -25.20 6.04 11.21
N ALA A 135 -25.35 6.44 12.48
CA ALA A 135 -24.21 6.84 13.30
C ALA A 135 -23.23 5.68 13.61
N GLN A 136 -23.72 4.46 13.87
CA GLN A 136 -22.84 3.29 14.07
C GLN A 136 -22.13 2.85 12.80
N ILE A 137 -22.82 2.88 11.66
CA ILE A 137 -22.22 2.66 10.34
C ILE A 137 -21.23 3.78 10.05
N ASP A 138 -21.59 5.04 10.29
CA ASP A 138 -20.71 6.20 10.11
C ASP A 138 -19.55 6.19 11.09
N GLN A 139 -19.66 5.54 12.25
CA GLN A 139 -18.57 5.35 13.19
C GLN A 139 -17.69 4.17 12.78
N ALA A 140 -18.24 3.04 12.35
CA ALA A 140 -17.45 1.92 11.84
C ALA A 140 -16.76 2.29 10.52
N VAL A 141 -17.52 2.81 9.56
CA VAL A 141 -17.03 3.37 8.29
C VAL A 141 -16.20 4.62 8.52
N GLY A 142 -16.48 5.43 9.54
CA GLY A 142 -15.70 6.63 9.89
C GLY A 142 -14.39 6.29 10.59
N VAL A 143 -14.33 5.23 11.38
CA VAL A 143 -13.08 4.66 11.89
C VAL A 143 -12.30 4.11 10.71
N ILE A 144 -12.91 3.32 9.84
CA ILE A 144 -12.22 2.84 8.64
C ILE A 144 -11.84 4.04 7.75
N LYS A 145 -12.68 5.08 7.57
CA LYS A 145 -12.45 6.26 6.70
C LYS A 145 -11.49 7.26 7.30
N LEU A 146 -11.42 7.44 8.61
CA LEU A 146 -10.36 8.22 9.26
C LEU A 146 -9.08 7.41 9.29
N GLU A 147 -9.16 6.11 9.56
CA GLU A 147 -8.10 5.13 9.38
C GLU A 147 -7.87 4.79 7.90
N ALA A 148 -8.49 5.53 6.96
CA ALA A 148 -7.87 5.77 5.67
C ALA A 148 -8.24 6.92 4.75
N GLN A 149 -8.48 8.07 5.37
CA GLN A 149 -7.85 9.34 5.08
C GLN A 149 -6.54 9.54 5.87
N GLN A 150 -6.40 9.24 7.17
CA GLN A 150 -5.10 9.19 7.88
C GLN A 150 -3.99 8.42 7.15
N LYS A 151 -3.98 7.10 6.93
CA LYS A 151 -2.90 6.45 6.14
C LYS A 151 -2.74 6.99 4.67
N LEU A 152 -3.62 7.87 4.14
CA LEU A 152 -3.54 8.48 2.79
C LEU A 152 -2.88 9.88 2.93
N SER A 153 -3.33 10.69 3.90
CA SER A 153 -2.83 12.03 4.26
C SER A 153 -1.61 12.01 5.19
N SER A 154 -1.37 10.90 5.87
CA SER A 154 -0.25 10.62 6.78
C SER A 154 0.60 9.43 6.31
N GLY A 155 0.58 9.11 5.00
CA GLY A 155 1.13 7.97 4.22
C GLY A 155 2.42 7.23 4.58
N LYS A 156 2.70 6.98 5.85
CA LYS A 156 3.74 6.08 6.31
C LYS A 156 3.35 4.69 5.96
N THR A 157 4.29 3.84 5.50
CA THR A 157 4.23 2.42 5.14
C THR A 157 5.32 1.55 5.74
N THR A 158 4.93 0.45 6.41
CA THR A 158 5.53 -0.91 6.38
C THR A 158 5.48 -1.60 7.76
N GLN A 159 4.33 -2.18 8.12
CA GLN A 159 4.35 -3.57 8.59
C GLN A 159 3.38 -4.33 7.69
N VAL A 160 3.82 -5.51 7.26
CA VAL A 160 2.94 -6.58 6.79
C VAL A 160 1.82 -6.64 7.79
N THR A 161 0.58 -6.34 7.39
CA THR A 161 -0.56 -6.81 8.16
C THR A 161 -0.30 -8.29 8.31
N THR A 162 0.08 -8.72 9.50
CA THR A 162 0.38 -10.14 9.69
C THR A 162 -0.87 -10.89 9.24
N ASN A 163 -0.76 -12.13 8.78
CA ASN A 163 -1.95 -12.92 8.45
C ASN A 163 -2.98 -12.88 9.60
N LYS A 164 -2.52 -12.63 10.84
CA LYS A 164 -3.33 -12.40 12.04
C LYS A 164 -4.15 -11.10 12.00
N ASP A 165 -3.60 -9.97 11.57
CA ASP A 165 -4.32 -8.68 11.49
C ASP A 165 -5.33 -8.67 10.34
N SER A 166 -4.95 -9.23 9.20
CA SER A 166 -5.89 -9.39 8.08
C SER A 166 -7.01 -10.36 8.44
N ALA A 167 -6.71 -11.46 9.14
CA ALA A 167 -7.73 -12.38 9.65
C ALA A 167 -8.62 -11.74 10.73
N ALA A 168 -8.07 -10.85 11.56
CA ALA A 168 -8.87 -10.10 12.53
C ALA A 168 -9.86 -9.15 11.83
N LYS A 169 -9.43 -8.46 10.77
CA LYS A 169 -10.30 -7.60 9.96
C LYS A 169 -11.37 -8.37 9.19
N GLU A 170 -11.01 -9.54 8.64
CA GLU A 170 -11.98 -10.45 8.04
C GLU A 170 -13.04 -10.89 9.06
N ARG A 171 -12.62 -11.25 10.28
CA ARG A 171 -13.53 -11.60 11.39
C ARG A 171 -14.39 -10.43 11.82
N GLU A 172 -13.82 -9.24 11.96
CA GLU A 172 -14.56 -8.02 12.34
C GLU A 172 -15.63 -7.68 11.31
N LEU A 173 -15.29 -7.75 10.01
CA LEU A 173 -16.25 -7.58 8.94
C LEU A 173 -17.34 -8.67 9.00
N ASP A 174 -16.96 -9.93 9.22
CA ASP A 174 -17.91 -11.03 9.34
C ASP A 174 -18.87 -10.87 10.54
N GLU A 175 -18.34 -10.48 11.70
CA GLU A 175 -19.11 -10.21 12.91
C GLU A 175 -20.05 -9.03 12.69
N PHE A 176 -19.57 -7.94 12.08
CA PHE A 176 -20.40 -6.80 11.70
C PHE A 176 -21.54 -7.22 10.77
N LEU A 177 -21.23 -7.94 9.69
CA LEU A 177 -22.23 -8.41 8.72
C LEU A 177 -23.22 -9.38 9.37
N GLN A 178 -22.77 -10.27 10.26
CA GLN A 178 -23.65 -11.17 10.98
C GLN A 178 -24.56 -10.41 11.96
N LYS A 179 -24.01 -9.51 12.77
CA LYS A 179 -24.77 -8.70 13.72
C LYS A 179 -25.83 -7.87 12.98
N ALA A 180 -25.42 -7.18 11.92
CA ALA A 180 -26.32 -6.40 11.10
C ALA A 180 -27.35 -7.30 10.35
N SER A 181 -27.02 -8.53 9.94
CA SER A 181 -28.05 -9.42 9.39
C SER A 181 -29.11 -9.87 10.41
N LYS A 182 -28.79 -9.87 11.71
CA LYS A 182 -29.69 -10.26 12.80
C LYS A 182 -30.56 -9.09 13.27
N GLU A 183 -29.99 -7.90 13.36
CA GLU A 183 -30.68 -6.69 13.84
C GLU A 183 -31.62 -6.07 12.80
N TYR A 184 -31.35 -6.26 11.52
CA TYR A 184 -32.13 -5.63 10.45
C TYR A 184 -33.31 -6.51 10.02
N THR A 185 -34.37 -5.87 9.53
CA THR A 185 -35.58 -6.53 9.01
C THR A 185 -35.89 -6.07 7.59
N GLY A 186 -36.81 -6.79 6.93
CA GLY A 186 -37.26 -6.49 5.57
C GLY A 186 -36.13 -6.46 4.54
N ASP A 187 -36.30 -5.60 3.53
CA ASP A 187 -35.36 -5.38 2.43
C ASP A 187 -33.93 -5.05 2.88
N SER A 188 -33.74 -4.30 3.96
CA SER A 188 -32.40 -3.87 4.40
C SER A 188 -31.56 -5.07 4.84
N LYS A 189 -32.19 -6.06 5.49
CA LYS A 189 -31.56 -7.34 5.79
C LYS A 189 -31.17 -8.09 4.52
N LEU A 190 -32.05 -8.11 3.52
CA LEU A 190 -31.79 -8.78 2.24
C LEU A 190 -30.64 -8.11 1.48
N VAL A 191 -30.63 -6.77 1.41
CA VAL A 191 -29.56 -5.99 0.77
C VAL A 191 -28.22 -6.27 1.43
N LEU A 192 -28.16 -6.19 2.76
CA LEU A 192 -26.92 -6.46 3.49
C LEU A 192 -26.44 -7.91 3.31
N THR A 193 -27.36 -8.87 3.38
CA THR A 193 -27.05 -10.28 3.17
C THR A 193 -26.58 -10.53 1.74
N GLY A 194 -27.17 -9.85 0.74
CA GLY A 194 -26.72 -9.86 -0.65
C GLY A 194 -25.32 -9.29 -0.80
N ALA A 195 -25.08 -8.09 -0.27
CA ALA A 195 -23.79 -7.40 -0.35
C ALA A 195 -22.66 -8.10 0.44
N SER A 196 -22.99 -8.95 1.42
CA SER A 196 -21.99 -9.61 2.28
C SER A 196 -20.96 -10.43 1.51
N ARG A 197 -21.39 -11.14 0.45
CA ARG A 197 -20.49 -11.95 -0.38
C ARG A 197 -19.54 -11.06 -1.18
N PHE A 198 -20.08 -10.06 -1.87
CA PHE A 198 -19.32 -9.03 -2.58
C PHE A 198 -18.24 -8.39 -1.69
N LEU A 199 -18.62 -7.99 -0.46
CA LEU A 199 -17.70 -7.38 0.52
C LEU A 199 -16.56 -8.32 0.93
N ARG A 200 -16.87 -9.58 1.23
CA ARG A 200 -15.85 -10.59 1.55
C ARG A 200 -14.88 -10.79 0.39
N GLN A 201 -15.39 -10.89 -0.83
CA GLN A 201 -14.55 -11.06 -2.01
C GLN A 201 -13.60 -9.88 -2.20
N ALA A 202 -14.09 -8.65 -2.00
CA ALA A 202 -13.26 -7.45 -2.06
C ALA A 202 -12.12 -7.49 -1.02
N VAL A 203 -12.43 -7.85 0.23
CA VAL A 203 -11.41 -7.95 1.31
C VAL A 203 -10.39 -9.04 1.04
N THR A 204 -10.82 -10.22 0.57
CA THR A 204 -9.89 -11.32 0.24
C THR A 204 -8.94 -10.92 -0.89
N LEU A 205 -9.43 -10.22 -1.92
CA LEU A 205 -8.58 -9.76 -3.03
C LEU A 205 -7.62 -8.65 -2.60
N GLU A 206 -8.05 -7.74 -1.71
CA GLU A 206 -7.18 -6.73 -1.11
C GLU A 206 -6.02 -7.35 -0.35
N LYS A 207 -6.34 -8.30 0.54
CA LYS A 207 -5.37 -8.99 1.37
C LYS A 207 -4.31 -9.68 0.52
N ASP A 208 -4.74 -10.44 -0.48
CA ASP A 208 -3.81 -11.12 -1.38
C ASP A 208 -2.94 -10.12 -2.14
N TYR A 209 -3.53 -9.02 -2.66
CA TYR A 209 -2.77 -7.93 -3.27
C TYR A 209 -1.73 -7.31 -2.32
N SER A 210 -2.11 -7.04 -1.08
CA SER A 210 -1.23 -6.47 -0.03
C SER A 210 -0.09 -7.42 0.35
N GLU A 211 -0.39 -8.70 0.54
CA GLU A 211 0.60 -9.75 0.81
C GLU A 211 1.63 -9.87 -0.34
N LYS A 212 1.18 -9.87 -1.60
CA LYS A 212 2.11 -9.94 -2.75
C LYS A 212 2.89 -8.65 -2.96
N THR A 213 2.27 -7.49 -2.68
CA THR A 213 2.98 -6.20 -2.66
C THR A 213 4.10 -6.23 -1.64
N THR A 214 3.83 -6.74 -0.43
CA THR A 214 4.85 -6.91 0.62
C THR A 214 6.04 -7.74 0.15
N ALA A 215 5.78 -8.88 -0.49
CA ALA A 215 6.82 -9.77 -1.00
C ALA A 215 7.69 -9.12 -2.09
N LEU A 216 7.17 -8.11 -2.79
CA LEU A 216 7.91 -7.29 -3.76
C LEU A 216 8.89 -6.32 -3.09
N LEU A 217 8.60 -5.88 -1.85
CA LEU A 217 9.39 -4.86 -1.16
C LEU A 217 10.56 -5.45 -0.36
N HIS A 218 10.52 -6.75 -0.05
CA HIS A 218 11.46 -7.39 0.87
C HIS A 218 11.99 -8.73 0.32
N PRO A 219 13.19 -8.75 -0.32
CA PRO A 219 14.05 -7.61 -0.65
C PRO A 219 13.52 -6.79 -1.84
N PRO A 220 13.85 -5.50 -1.96
CA PRO A 220 13.39 -4.68 -3.07
C PRO A 220 13.87 -5.24 -4.42
N VAL A 221 12.96 -5.42 -5.38
CA VAL A 221 13.26 -5.97 -6.71
C VAL A 221 14.42 -5.23 -7.39
N THR A 222 14.49 -3.90 -7.25
CA THR A 222 15.52 -3.05 -7.84
C THR A 222 16.86 -3.05 -7.08
N SER A 223 16.92 -3.65 -5.88
CA SER A 223 18.15 -3.69 -5.08
C SER A 223 18.91 -4.98 -5.32
N LEU A 224 20.07 -4.95 -5.97
CA LEU A 224 20.90 -6.16 -6.17
C LEU A 224 21.66 -6.62 -4.93
N GLU A 225 21.47 -5.95 -3.79
CA GLU A 225 22.01 -6.41 -2.52
C GLU A 225 21.51 -7.84 -2.23
N GLY A 226 22.44 -8.75 -1.95
CA GLY A 226 22.15 -10.16 -1.67
C GLY A 226 21.91 -11.04 -2.91
N VAL A 227 22.03 -10.52 -4.14
CA VAL A 227 21.99 -11.35 -5.36
C VAL A 227 23.37 -11.96 -5.58
N VAL A 228 23.54 -13.21 -5.17
CA VAL A 228 24.81 -13.96 -5.25
C VAL A 228 24.73 -15.05 -6.33
N LYS A 229 23.53 -15.58 -6.57
CA LYS A 229 23.28 -16.65 -7.53
C LYS A 229 22.13 -16.28 -8.46
N ARG A 230 22.09 -16.92 -9.62
CA ARG A 230 21.06 -16.66 -10.65
C ARG A 230 19.66 -16.95 -10.13
N GLU A 231 19.54 -17.93 -9.23
CA GLU A 231 18.30 -18.31 -8.56
C GLU A 231 17.70 -17.16 -7.72
N ASP A 232 18.51 -16.24 -7.22
CA ASP A 232 18.02 -15.07 -6.47
C ASP A 232 17.22 -14.11 -7.37
N LEU A 233 17.61 -13.99 -8.65
CA LEU A 233 16.85 -13.23 -9.66
C LEU A 233 15.54 -13.93 -10.00
N GLN A 234 15.54 -15.25 -10.07
CA GLN A 234 14.33 -16.04 -10.35
C GLN A 234 13.32 -15.99 -9.19
N ALA A 235 13.80 -16.00 -7.94
CA ALA A 235 12.95 -15.79 -6.77
C ALA A 235 12.28 -14.40 -6.82
N ARG A 236 13.03 -13.35 -7.15
CA ARG A 236 12.47 -11.99 -7.32
C ARG A 236 11.47 -11.92 -8.47
N ARG A 237 11.77 -12.58 -9.60
CA ARG A 237 10.85 -12.68 -10.74
C ARG A 237 9.53 -13.32 -10.33
N THR A 238 9.60 -14.40 -9.53
CA THR A 238 8.42 -15.08 -8.98
C THR A 238 7.59 -14.13 -8.12
N ASN A 239 8.21 -13.30 -7.27
CA ASN A 239 7.50 -12.30 -6.47
C ASN A 239 6.82 -11.22 -7.33
N VAL A 240 7.51 -10.71 -8.37
CA VAL A 240 6.95 -9.74 -9.32
C VAL A 240 5.74 -10.32 -10.05
N MET A 241 5.83 -11.57 -10.52
CA MET A 241 4.71 -12.26 -11.17
C MET A 241 3.53 -12.50 -10.22
N ALA A 242 3.80 -12.89 -8.97
CA ALA A 242 2.73 -13.06 -7.98
C ALA A 242 1.99 -11.74 -7.70
N TYR A 243 2.73 -10.63 -7.56
CA TYR A 243 2.15 -9.29 -7.45
C TYR A 243 1.31 -8.91 -8.67
N PHE A 244 1.81 -9.17 -9.88
CA PHE A 244 1.09 -8.91 -11.12
C PHE A 244 -0.26 -9.64 -11.18
N GLU A 245 -0.28 -10.94 -10.85
CA GLU A 245 -1.51 -11.73 -10.87
C GLU A 245 -2.50 -11.30 -9.79
N ALA A 246 -2.03 -10.87 -8.61
CA ALA A 246 -2.91 -10.30 -7.58
C ALA A 246 -3.49 -8.95 -8.03
N SER A 247 -2.67 -8.06 -8.60
CA SER A 247 -3.09 -6.77 -9.16
C SER A 247 -4.14 -6.95 -10.26
N LYS A 248 -3.91 -7.91 -11.18
CA LYS A 248 -4.84 -8.23 -12.26
C LYS A 248 -6.20 -8.70 -11.75
N ARG A 249 -6.23 -9.62 -10.79
CA ARG A 249 -7.50 -10.11 -10.19
C ARG A 249 -8.27 -8.98 -9.51
N LEU A 250 -7.57 -8.10 -8.81
CA LEU A 250 -8.20 -6.95 -8.17
C LEU A 250 -8.76 -5.95 -9.19
N LYS A 251 -8.00 -5.63 -10.24
CA LYS A 251 -8.43 -4.80 -11.37
C LYS A 251 -9.66 -5.40 -12.07
N GLU A 252 -9.68 -6.71 -12.29
CA GLU A 252 -10.81 -7.41 -12.89
C GLU A 252 -12.05 -7.38 -11.99
N PHE A 253 -11.88 -7.57 -10.68
CA PHE A 253 -12.99 -7.44 -9.72
C PHE A 253 -13.61 -6.05 -9.77
N VAL A 254 -12.81 -4.98 -9.71
CA VAL A 254 -13.32 -3.61 -9.72
C VAL A 254 -13.89 -3.20 -11.08
N LYS A 255 -13.35 -3.73 -12.19
CA LYS A 255 -13.95 -3.55 -13.51
C LYS A 255 -15.36 -4.15 -13.59
N ASN A 256 -15.58 -5.29 -12.95
CA ASN A 256 -16.84 -6.05 -13.02
C ASN A 256 -17.76 -5.82 -11.81
N SER A 257 -17.38 -4.93 -10.90
CA SER A 257 -17.98 -4.85 -9.57
C SER A 257 -19.45 -4.43 -9.56
N ASP A 258 -19.88 -3.63 -10.54
CA ASP A 258 -21.29 -3.25 -10.71
C ASP A 258 -22.19 -4.47 -10.98
N SER A 259 -21.78 -5.30 -11.93
CA SER A 259 -22.50 -6.54 -12.27
C SER A 259 -22.48 -7.53 -11.12
N LEU A 260 -21.31 -7.71 -10.48
CA LEU A 260 -21.14 -8.64 -9.37
C LEU A 260 -22.05 -8.27 -8.18
N LEU A 261 -22.08 -6.99 -7.79
CA LEU A 261 -22.95 -6.54 -6.72
C LEU A 261 -24.43 -6.68 -7.09
N GLN A 262 -24.82 -6.31 -8.31
CA GLN A 262 -26.20 -6.43 -8.75
C GLN A 262 -26.68 -7.88 -8.76
N GLU A 263 -25.84 -8.81 -9.23
CA GLU A 263 -26.11 -10.25 -9.23
C GLU A 263 -26.26 -10.78 -7.80
N ASP A 264 -25.33 -10.42 -6.91
CA ASP A 264 -25.36 -10.84 -5.51
C ASP A 264 -26.64 -10.34 -4.80
N LEU A 265 -27.08 -9.10 -5.05
CA LEU A 265 -28.34 -8.57 -4.51
C LEU A 265 -29.55 -9.34 -5.05
N LYS A 266 -29.62 -9.55 -6.37
CA LYS A 266 -30.72 -10.29 -7.00
C LYS A 266 -30.80 -11.74 -6.53
N SER A 267 -29.66 -12.39 -6.33
CA SER A 267 -29.58 -13.78 -5.84
C SER A 267 -30.19 -13.97 -4.44
N ARG A 268 -30.38 -12.89 -3.69
CA ARG A 268 -31.01 -12.88 -2.36
C ARG A 268 -32.46 -12.40 -2.37
N ASN A 269 -33.10 -12.34 -3.55
CA ASN A 269 -34.48 -11.85 -3.72
C ASN A 269 -34.68 -10.44 -3.16
N VAL A 270 -33.65 -9.59 -3.23
CA VAL A 270 -33.78 -8.17 -2.93
C VAL A 270 -34.76 -7.56 -3.95
N PRO A 271 -35.82 -6.85 -3.53
CA PRO A 271 -36.77 -6.25 -4.47
C PRO A 271 -36.06 -5.31 -5.46
N ASP A 272 -36.52 -5.26 -6.72
CA ASP A 272 -35.84 -4.50 -7.77
C ASP A 272 -35.66 -3.02 -7.42
N GLU A 273 -36.64 -2.40 -6.78
CA GLU A 273 -36.53 -1.01 -6.29
C GLU A 273 -35.37 -0.84 -5.30
N ALA A 274 -35.22 -1.80 -4.37
CA ALA A 274 -34.12 -1.85 -3.41
C ALA A 274 -32.76 -2.05 -4.10
N VAL A 275 -32.70 -2.92 -5.11
CA VAL A 275 -31.51 -3.13 -5.94
C VAL A 275 -31.12 -1.83 -6.63
N GLN A 276 -32.07 -1.16 -7.31
CA GLN A 276 -31.78 0.10 -8.02
C GLN A 276 -31.29 1.18 -7.06
N LYS A 277 -31.91 1.31 -5.88
CA LYS A 277 -31.49 2.28 -4.86
C LYS A 277 -30.06 2.00 -4.37
N ALA A 278 -29.72 0.74 -4.09
CA ALA A 278 -28.37 0.34 -3.67
C ALA A 278 -27.35 0.56 -4.79
N MET A 279 -27.69 0.18 -6.03
CA MET A 279 -26.82 0.34 -7.20
C MET A 279 -26.63 1.80 -7.57
N ALA A 280 -27.62 2.68 -7.36
CA ALA A 280 -27.47 4.11 -7.58
C ALA A 280 -26.35 4.68 -6.69
N GLY A 281 -26.41 4.43 -5.38
CA GLY A 281 -25.34 4.83 -4.46
C GLY A 281 -24.00 4.20 -4.82
N TYR A 282 -23.98 2.92 -5.22
CA TYR A 282 -22.75 2.29 -5.69
C TYR A 282 -22.16 2.98 -6.93
N ARG A 283 -23.02 3.37 -7.89
CA ARG A 283 -22.62 3.99 -9.16
C ARG A 283 -22.17 5.43 -9.03
N GLU A 284 -22.60 6.16 -8.00
CA GLU A 284 -22.09 7.49 -7.67
C GLU A 284 -20.56 7.51 -7.50
N GLN A 285 -19.96 6.37 -7.12
CA GLN A 285 -18.50 6.20 -6.98
C GLN A 285 -17.78 5.87 -8.31
N ALA A 286 -18.44 5.93 -9.46
CA ALA A 286 -17.83 5.65 -10.76
C ALA A 286 -16.57 6.50 -11.05
N PRO A 287 -16.55 7.83 -10.78
CA PRO A 287 -15.36 8.65 -11.06
C PRO A 287 -14.12 8.26 -10.23
N LEU A 288 -14.33 7.69 -9.04
CA LEU A 288 -13.29 7.17 -8.17
C LEU A 288 -12.76 5.83 -8.71
N ARG A 289 -13.66 4.93 -9.13
CA ARG A 289 -13.28 3.67 -9.78
C ARG A 289 -12.47 3.90 -11.05
N GLU A 290 -12.84 4.89 -11.86
CA GLU A 290 -12.07 5.25 -13.06
C GLU A 290 -10.62 5.65 -12.72
N SER A 291 -10.41 6.44 -11.66
CA SER A 291 -9.05 6.80 -11.22
C SER A 291 -8.28 5.60 -10.67
N LEU A 292 -8.93 4.71 -9.91
CA LEU A 292 -8.30 3.45 -9.46
C LEU A 292 -7.89 2.58 -10.65
N MET A 293 -8.70 2.50 -11.71
CA MET A 293 -8.37 1.77 -12.93
C MET A 293 -7.14 2.33 -13.65
N LYS A 294 -6.91 3.64 -13.58
CA LYS A 294 -5.67 4.25 -14.09
C LYS A 294 -4.47 3.81 -13.26
N ILE A 295 -4.56 3.85 -11.91
CA ILE A 295 -3.48 3.39 -11.02
C ILE A 295 -3.07 1.95 -11.36
N TRP A 296 -4.02 1.02 -11.47
CA TRP A 296 -3.67 -0.36 -11.82
C TRP A 296 -3.11 -0.53 -13.21
N THR A 297 -3.44 0.36 -14.14
CA THR A 297 -2.82 0.35 -15.48
C THR A 297 -1.37 0.81 -15.41
N THR A 298 -1.08 1.81 -14.57
CA THR A 298 0.30 2.23 -14.27
C THR A 298 1.08 1.11 -13.55
N ASP A 299 0.45 0.39 -12.61
CA ASP A 299 1.08 -0.76 -11.94
C ASP A 299 1.49 -1.86 -12.92
N GLN A 300 0.66 -2.14 -13.95
CA GLN A 300 1.00 -3.11 -14.99
C GLN A 300 2.25 -2.71 -15.79
N ARG A 301 2.42 -1.42 -16.09
CA ARG A 301 3.65 -0.91 -16.73
C ARG A 301 4.86 -1.03 -15.80
N MET A 302 4.68 -0.73 -14.51
CA MET A 302 5.71 -0.90 -13.50
C MET A 302 6.16 -2.38 -13.41
N VAL A 303 5.23 -3.33 -13.39
CA VAL A 303 5.56 -4.78 -13.42
C VAL A 303 6.34 -5.14 -14.67
N ALA A 304 5.90 -4.70 -15.85
CA ALA A 304 6.58 -5.02 -17.10
C ALA A 304 8.04 -4.52 -17.08
N ALA A 305 8.28 -3.32 -16.53
CA ALA A 305 9.61 -2.77 -16.36
C ALA A 305 10.45 -3.54 -15.32
N MET A 306 9.85 -3.97 -14.20
CA MET A 306 10.54 -4.84 -13.23
C MET A 306 10.96 -6.18 -13.83
N LEU A 307 10.08 -6.83 -14.59
CA LEU A 307 10.38 -8.09 -15.27
C LEU A 307 11.46 -7.91 -16.33
N GLY A 308 11.37 -6.85 -17.14
CA GLY A 308 12.39 -6.53 -18.15
C GLY A 308 13.77 -6.26 -17.52
N LEU A 309 13.81 -5.57 -16.39
CA LEU A 309 15.03 -5.37 -15.62
C LEU A 309 15.62 -6.71 -15.15
N LEU A 310 14.80 -7.58 -14.54
CA LEU A 310 15.25 -8.89 -14.06
C LEU A 310 15.71 -9.80 -15.22
N ASP A 311 15.00 -9.79 -16.35
CA ASP A 311 15.36 -10.55 -17.55
C ASP A 311 16.69 -10.05 -18.13
N THR A 312 16.93 -8.74 -18.15
CA THR A 312 18.19 -8.16 -18.61
C THR A 312 19.37 -8.65 -17.76
N LEU A 313 19.20 -8.68 -16.44
CA LEU A 313 20.22 -9.16 -15.51
C LEU A 313 20.46 -10.67 -15.63
N ASP A 314 19.40 -11.45 -15.78
CA ASP A 314 19.46 -12.92 -15.87
C ASP A 314 20.10 -13.39 -17.18
N GLN A 315 19.73 -12.78 -18.32
CA GLN A 315 20.29 -13.10 -19.64
C GLN A 315 21.77 -12.73 -19.77
N ASN A 316 22.22 -11.75 -18.97
CA ASN A 316 23.61 -11.28 -18.95
C ASN A 316 24.35 -11.69 -17.67
N TRP A 317 23.92 -12.78 -17.02
CA TRP A 317 24.55 -13.26 -15.80
C TRP A 317 26.07 -13.46 -15.98
N GLY A 318 26.85 -12.94 -15.03
CA GLY A 318 28.32 -12.96 -15.07
C GLY A 318 28.96 -11.90 -15.97
N LYS A 319 28.17 -11.14 -16.75
CA LYS A 319 28.63 -10.04 -17.62
C LYS A 319 28.26 -8.65 -17.08
N TRP A 320 27.97 -8.59 -15.79
CA TRP A 320 27.75 -7.36 -15.06
C TRP A 320 28.32 -7.50 -13.65
N HIS A 321 28.69 -6.37 -13.06
CA HIS A 321 29.15 -6.29 -11.68
C HIS A 321 28.66 -5.01 -11.02
N LEU A 322 28.66 -4.99 -9.68
CA LEU A 322 28.38 -3.78 -8.92
C LEU A 322 29.66 -2.96 -8.79
N ASP A 323 29.61 -1.69 -9.17
CA ASP A 323 30.67 -0.73 -8.88
C ASP A 323 30.78 -0.54 -7.36
N GLY A 324 31.89 -0.92 -6.72
CA GLY A 324 32.03 -0.89 -5.26
C GLY A 324 31.83 0.50 -4.63
N GLY A 325 32.05 1.58 -5.39
CA GLY A 325 31.89 2.96 -4.90
C GLY A 325 30.47 3.49 -5.05
N SER A 326 29.94 3.49 -6.27
CA SER A 326 28.60 4.03 -6.54
C SER A 326 27.49 3.02 -6.32
N GLY A 327 27.83 1.73 -6.25
CA GLY A 327 27.00 0.52 -6.31
C GLY A 327 26.20 0.38 -7.62
N ARG A 328 26.48 1.19 -8.64
CA ARG A 328 25.77 1.10 -9.92
C ARG A 328 26.12 -0.23 -10.57
N ILE A 329 25.21 -0.74 -11.39
CA ILE A 329 25.49 -1.92 -12.19
C ILE A 329 26.29 -1.47 -13.39
N ILE A 330 27.43 -2.11 -13.61
CA ILE A 330 28.25 -1.94 -14.80
C ILE A 330 28.10 -3.20 -15.63
N PHE A 331 27.61 -3.05 -16.86
CA PHE A 331 27.54 -4.12 -17.86
C PHE A 331 28.78 -4.09 -18.76
N GLU A 332 29.23 -5.26 -19.21
CA GLU A 332 30.29 -5.35 -20.23
C GLU A 332 29.83 -4.81 -21.60
N SER A 333 28.54 -4.92 -21.90
CA SER A 333 27.92 -4.45 -23.15
C SER A 333 27.21 -3.13 -22.96
N SER A 334 27.54 -2.15 -23.80
CA SER A 334 26.89 -0.84 -23.81
C SER A 334 25.41 -0.92 -24.20
N ASP A 335 25.04 -1.85 -25.07
CA ASP A 335 23.65 -2.05 -25.48
C ASP A 335 22.82 -2.67 -24.34
N THR A 336 23.38 -3.61 -23.58
CA THR A 336 22.72 -4.15 -22.38
C THR A 336 22.49 -3.06 -21.34
N SER A 337 23.48 -2.17 -21.15
CA SER A 337 23.32 -1.00 -20.26
C SER A 337 22.13 -0.13 -20.68
N LYS A 338 21.97 0.15 -21.98
CA LYS A 338 20.83 0.97 -22.48
C LYS A 338 19.48 0.32 -22.15
N TYR A 339 19.34 -0.99 -22.31
CA TYR A 339 18.10 -1.70 -21.96
C TYR A 339 17.82 -1.64 -20.45
N TYR A 340 18.85 -1.85 -19.63
CA TYR A 340 18.72 -1.72 -18.18
C TYR A 340 18.31 -0.29 -17.77
N ASP A 341 18.97 0.73 -18.32
CA ASP A 341 18.67 2.14 -18.04
C ASP A 341 17.26 2.53 -18.51
N PHE A 342 16.82 1.98 -19.64
CA PHE A 342 15.44 2.13 -20.12
C PHE A 342 14.43 1.64 -19.08
N TYR A 343 14.60 0.43 -18.54
CA TYR A 343 13.67 -0.10 -17.54
C TYR A 343 13.71 0.68 -16.21
N ILE A 344 14.89 1.14 -15.78
CA ILE A 344 15.00 2.03 -14.61
C ILE A 344 14.26 3.35 -14.84
N SER A 345 14.41 3.95 -16.01
CA SER A 345 13.70 5.18 -16.38
C SER A 345 12.19 4.96 -16.44
N GLU A 346 11.74 3.84 -17.01
CA GLU A 346 10.32 3.48 -17.05
C GLU A 346 9.77 3.36 -15.62
N LEU A 347 10.44 2.63 -14.71
CA LEU A 347 10.05 2.51 -13.30
C LEU A 347 9.93 3.87 -12.59
N GLN A 348 10.89 4.77 -12.82
CA GLN A 348 10.85 6.13 -12.26
C GLN A 348 9.67 6.92 -12.80
N SER A 349 9.42 6.88 -14.11
CA SER A 349 8.32 7.59 -14.74
C SER A 349 6.96 7.07 -14.27
N THR A 350 6.76 5.75 -14.23
CA THR A 350 5.53 5.12 -13.76
C THR A 350 5.30 5.39 -12.28
N SER A 351 6.36 5.51 -11.48
CA SER A 351 6.25 5.86 -10.07
C SER A 351 5.75 7.29 -9.86
N VAL A 352 6.22 8.26 -10.66
CA VAL A 352 5.74 9.65 -10.62
C VAL A 352 4.27 9.73 -11.06
N GLU A 353 3.91 9.01 -12.12
CA GLU A 353 2.54 8.93 -12.63
C GLU A 353 1.59 8.32 -11.59
N ALA A 354 1.96 7.17 -11.01
CA ALA A 354 1.19 6.50 -9.97
C ALA A 354 0.94 7.43 -8.76
N LYS A 355 1.97 8.18 -8.34
CA LYS A 355 1.84 9.17 -7.27
C LYS A 355 0.84 10.28 -7.63
N SER A 356 0.89 10.80 -8.85
CA SER A 356 -0.06 11.83 -9.31
C SER A 356 -1.51 11.31 -9.29
N LEU A 357 -1.73 10.09 -9.75
CA LEU A 357 -3.05 9.46 -9.76
C LEU A 357 -3.57 9.17 -8.34
N GLN A 358 -2.68 8.80 -7.41
CA GLN A 358 -3.04 8.64 -6.00
C GLN A 358 -3.51 9.97 -5.37
N LEU A 359 -2.83 11.07 -5.67
CA LEU A 359 -3.25 12.40 -5.20
C LEU A 359 -4.63 12.80 -5.78
N GLU A 360 -4.89 12.47 -7.05
CA GLU A 360 -6.21 12.68 -7.66
C GLU A 360 -7.30 11.87 -6.94
N VAL A 361 -7.02 10.59 -6.63
CA VAL A 361 -7.93 9.72 -5.87
C VAL A 361 -8.20 10.29 -4.47
N MET A 362 -7.18 10.79 -3.78
CA MET A 362 -7.33 11.43 -2.47
C MET A 362 -8.24 12.66 -2.53
N ALA A 363 -7.99 13.56 -3.48
CA ALA A 363 -8.81 14.75 -3.66
C ALA A 363 -10.28 14.39 -3.94
N LYS A 364 -10.54 13.29 -4.67
CA LYS A 364 -11.89 12.77 -4.91
C LYS A 364 -12.56 12.15 -3.68
N LEU A 365 -11.80 11.70 -2.69
CA LEU A 365 -12.32 11.12 -1.43
C LEU A 365 -12.66 12.19 -0.37
N GLU A 366 -12.06 13.38 -0.50
CA GLU A 366 -12.30 14.53 0.39
C GLU A 366 -13.55 15.34 0.03
N ASN A 367 -13.93 15.32 -1.25
CA ASN A 367 -15.19 15.90 -1.77
C ASN A 367 -16.35 14.89 -1.65
#